data_AF-A0A8S9YW28-F1
#
_entry.id   AF-A0A8S9YW28-F1
#
_cell.length_a   1.000
_cell.length_b   1.000
_cell.length_c   1.000
_cell.angle_alpha   90.00
_cell.angle_beta   90.00
_cell.angle_gamma   90.00
#
_symmetry.space_group_name_H-M   'P 1'
#
loop_
_entity.id
_entity.type
_entity.pdbx_description
1 polymer ?
#
loop_
_entity_poly.entity_id
_entity_poly.type
_entity_poly.pdbx_seq_one_letter_code
_entity_poly.pdbx_strand_id
1 'polypeptide(L)'
;MVQGGNKARRTTRKGVATREYTIHLHKRIHGIGFKKRAPRAIKEIKKFAQKMMGTADVRIEVRLNEFIWSKGVRNVPYRVRVRLARKTNEDEDSSHKFYTLVTYVPCTNFKGQQIINVESAE
;
A
#
# COMPACT_ATOMS: atom_id res chain seq x y z
N MET A 1 27.39 24.20 27.71
CA MET A 1 27.04 23.99 26.29
C MET A 1 27.28 22.53 25.95
N VAL A 2 26.23 21.69 25.93
CA VAL A 2 26.36 20.26 25.59
C VAL A 2 26.03 20.12 24.11
N GLN A 3 27.04 19.73 23.32
CA GLN A 3 26.89 19.52 21.88
C GLN A 3 25.93 18.34 21.65
N GLY A 4 24.74 18.64 21.12
CA GLY A 4 23.76 17.64 20.72
C GLY A 4 24.29 16.85 19.52
N GLY A 5 24.61 15.58 19.74
CA GLY A 5 25.04 14.65 18.70
C GLY A 5 24.01 14.56 17.58
N ASN A 6 24.41 14.99 16.38
CA ASN A 6 23.61 14.94 15.17
C ASN A 6 23.44 13.46 14.77
N LYS A 7 22.32 12.83 15.16
CA LYS A 7 21.99 11.47 14.70
C LYS A 7 21.85 11.52 13.18
N ALA A 8 22.78 10.89 12.48
CA ALA A 8 22.75 10.72 11.03
C ALA A 8 21.34 10.27 10.60
N ARG A 9 20.60 11.18 9.97
CA ARG A 9 19.31 10.88 9.36
C ARG A 9 19.60 9.83 8.31
N ARG A 10 19.12 8.60 8.51
CA ARG A 10 19.32 7.48 7.57
C ARG A 10 18.63 7.80 6.24
N THR A 11 19.28 8.58 5.39
CA THR A 11 18.76 9.06 4.11
C THR A 11 19.14 8.09 3.00
N THR A 12 18.43 6.97 2.93
CA THR A 12 18.25 6.20 1.69
C THR A 12 17.14 5.19 1.94
N ARG A 13 15.93 5.52 1.49
CA ARG A 13 14.89 4.49 1.32
C ARG A 13 15.40 3.56 0.21
N LYS A 14 15.91 2.38 0.58
CA LYS A 14 16.50 1.33 -0.28
C LYS A 14 15.73 1.04 -1.57
N GLY A 15 16.28 1.37 -2.74
CA GLY A 15 16.06 0.76 -4.07
C GLY A 15 14.64 0.31 -4.50
N VAL A 16 14.59 -0.53 -5.53
CA VAL A 16 13.38 -1.31 -5.88
C VAL A 16 13.07 -2.25 -4.70
N ALA A 17 11.81 -2.36 -4.31
CA ALA A 17 11.43 -3.20 -3.18
C ALA A 17 9.99 -3.70 -3.32
N THR A 18 9.80 -4.99 -3.10
CA THR A 18 8.48 -5.62 -3.11
C THR A 18 8.19 -6.23 -1.75
N ARG A 19 7.00 -5.95 -1.22
CA ARG A 19 6.57 -6.42 0.10
C ARG A 19 5.09 -6.73 0.13
N GLU A 20 4.75 -7.79 0.83
CA GLU A 20 3.36 -8.14 1.09
C GLU A 20 2.91 -7.69 2.47
N TYR A 21 1.73 -7.08 2.49
CA TYR A 21 1.10 -6.54 3.69
C TYR A 21 -0.34 -7.02 3.79
N THR A 22 -0.80 -7.20 5.03
CA THR A 22 -2.21 -7.34 5.33
C THR A 22 -2.76 -5.98 5.79
N ILE A 23 -3.67 -5.39 5.03
CA ILE A 23 -4.33 -4.13 5.40
C ILE A 23 -5.63 -4.45 6.13
N HIS A 24 -5.76 -3.97 7.37
CA HIS A 24 -7.02 -4.01 8.10
C HIS A 24 -7.93 -2.85 7.66
N LEU A 25 -8.78 -3.08 6.67
CA LEU A 25 -9.70 -2.07 6.15
C LEU A 25 -10.80 -1.71 7.14
N HIS A 26 -11.36 -2.68 7.86
CA HIS A 26 -12.47 -2.42 8.79
C HIS A 26 -12.14 -1.36 9.84
N LYS A 27 -10.92 -1.37 10.39
CA LYS A 27 -10.43 -0.35 11.34
C LYS A 27 -10.31 1.03 10.69
N ARG A 28 -9.95 1.09 9.39
CA ARG A 28 -9.72 2.35 8.65
C ARG A 28 -11.01 2.99 8.14
N ILE A 29 -12.07 2.20 7.94
CA ILE A 29 -13.37 2.66 7.45
C ILE A 29 -14.45 2.68 8.56
N HIS A 30 -14.04 2.56 9.82
CA HIS A 30 -14.94 2.60 10.96
C HIS A 30 -15.62 3.97 11.08
N GLY A 31 -16.92 3.99 11.38
CA GLY A 31 -17.71 5.22 11.53
C GLY A 31 -18.04 5.96 10.23
N ILE A 32 -17.76 5.37 9.06
CA ILE A 32 -18.00 6.00 7.76
C ILE A 32 -19.37 5.61 7.21
N GLY A 33 -20.10 6.60 6.68
CA GLY A 33 -21.39 6.39 6.03
C GLY A 33 -21.33 5.36 4.89
N PHE A 34 -22.37 4.54 4.77
CA PHE A 34 -22.36 3.34 3.92
C PHE A 34 -22.00 3.60 2.45
N LYS A 35 -22.54 4.67 1.85
CA LYS A 35 -22.28 5.04 0.45
C LYS A 35 -20.83 5.44 0.16
N LYS A 36 -20.03 5.72 1.20
CA LYS A 36 -18.64 6.21 1.07
C LYS A 36 -17.60 5.15 1.48
N ARG A 37 -18.01 3.95 1.90
CA ARG A 37 -17.09 2.94 2.46
C ARG A 37 -16.09 2.39 1.42
N ALA A 38 -16.55 1.85 0.29
CA ALA A 38 -15.63 1.35 -0.75
C ALA A 38 -14.73 2.44 -1.36
N PRO A 39 -15.25 3.63 -1.75
CA PRO A 39 -14.40 4.74 -2.21
C PRO A 39 -13.37 5.16 -1.16
N ARG A 40 -13.73 5.16 0.12
CA ARG A 40 -12.77 5.48 1.19
C ARG A 40 -11.74 4.37 1.37
N ALA A 41 -12.13 3.11 1.29
CA ALA A 41 -11.19 1.99 1.42
C ALA A 41 -10.05 2.09 0.40
N ILE A 42 -10.35 2.44 -0.84
CA ILE A 42 -9.35 2.68 -1.90
C ILE A 42 -8.42 3.83 -1.53
N LYS A 43 -8.96 4.96 -1.05
CA LYS A 43 -8.15 6.09 -0.58
C LYS A 43 -7.24 5.72 0.59
N GLU A 44 -7.74 4.90 1.52
CA GLU A 44 -6.96 4.43 2.66
C GLU A 44 -5.86 3.43 2.26
N ILE A 45 -6.10 2.60 1.23
CA ILE A 45 -5.06 1.74 0.64
C ILE A 45 -3.98 2.59 -0.02
N LYS A 46 -4.37 3.62 -0.80
CA LYS A 46 -3.43 4.56 -1.43
C LYS A 46 -2.57 5.26 -0.37
N LYS A 47 -3.20 5.79 0.69
CA LYS A 47 -2.52 6.41 1.83
C LYS A 47 -1.58 5.45 2.55
N PHE A 48 -1.98 4.19 2.71
CA PHE A 48 -1.13 3.16 3.31
C PHE A 48 0.11 2.90 2.45
N ALA A 49 -0.06 2.69 1.15
CA ALA A 49 1.04 2.46 0.22
C ALA A 49 2.03 3.64 0.19
N GLN A 50 1.52 4.87 0.12
CA GLN A 50 2.33 6.09 0.17
C GLN A 50 3.15 6.18 1.47
N LYS A 51 2.56 5.84 2.63
CA LYS A 51 3.28 5.85 3.91
C LYS A 51 4.37 4.78 3.98
N MET A 52 4.09 3.57 3.50
CA MET A 52 5.00 2.42 3.61
C MET A 52 6.17 2.48 2.61
N MET A 53 5.88 2.84 1.35
CA MET A 53 6.89 2.87 0.27
C MET A 53 7.51 4.26 0.06
N GLY A 54 6.82 5.31 0.51
CA GLY A 54 7.35 6.66 0.45
C GLY A 54 7.32 7.31 -0.92
N THR A 55 6.50 6.80 -1.84
CA THR A 55 6.29 7.37 -3.18
C THR A 55 5.01 8.20 -3.21
N ALA A 56 5.01 9.30 -3.96
CA ALA A 56 3.80 10.10 -4.18
C ALA A 56 2.89 9.46 -5.24
N ASP A 57 3.47 8.90 -6.31
CA ASP A 57 2.73 8.10 -7.29
C ASP A 57 2.45 6.69 -6.73
N VAL A 58 1.17 6.34 -6.69
CA VAL A 58 0.65 5.05 -6.25
C VAL A 58 -0.45 4.62 -7.20
N ARG A 59 -0.21 3.51 -7.88
CA ARG A 59 -1.08 2.91 -8.89
C ARG A 59 -1.72 1.66 -8.31
N ILE A 60 -3.04 1.60 -8.34
CA ILE A 60 -3.82 0.47 -7.83
C ILE A 60 -4.20 -0.41 -9.01
N GLU A 61 -3.88 -1.69 -8.94
CA GLU A 61 -4.25 -2.66 -9.97
C GLU A 61 -5.77 -2.86 -10.04
N VAL A 62 -6.29 -3.14 -11.24
CA VAL A 62 -7.71 -3.38 -11.51
C VAL A 62 -8.25 -4.53 -10.63
N ARG A 63 -7.52 -5.64 -10.51
CA ARG A 63 -7.94 -6.80 -9.69
C ARG A 63 -8.13 -6.46 -8.21
N LEU A 64 -7.29 -5.57 -7.68
CA LEU A 64 -7.45 -5.09 -6.31
C LEU A 64 -8.70 -4.21 -6.17
N ASN A 65 -8.97 -3.35 -7.16
CA ASN A 65 -10.18 -2.56 -7.20
C ASN A 65 -11.43 -3.45 -7.25
N GLU A 66 -11.48 -4.42 -8.17
CA GLU A 66 -12.58 -5.40 -8.28
C GLU A 66 -12.81 -6.14 -6.96
N PHE A 67 -11.75 -6.61 -6.29
CA PHE A 67 -11.89 -7.29 -5.00
C PHE A 67 -12.51 -6.40 -3.92
N ILE A 68 -12.12 -5.12 -3.86
CA ILE A 68 -12.67 -4.16 -2.88
C ILE A 68 -14.15 -3.90 -3.15
N TRP A 69 -14.55 -3.84 -4.43
CA TRP A 69 -15.93 -3.60 -4.86
C TRP A 69 -16.80 -4.86 -4.96
N SER A 70 -16.23 -6.05 -4.84
CA SER A 70 -16.91 -7.35 -5.02
C SER A 70 -18.17 -7.54 -4.17
N LYS A 71 -18.22 -6.93 -2.97
CA LYS A 71 -19.35 -6.98 -2.03
C LYS A 71 -20.22 -5.71 -2.05
N GLY A 72 -20.05 -4.89 -3.07
CA GLY A 72 -20.71 -3.59 -3.22
C GLY A 72 -20.14 -2.50 -2.31
N VAL A 73 -20.79 -1.33 -2.34
CA VAL A 73 -20.27 -0.10 -1.71
C VAL A 73 -20.21 -0.17 -0.17
N ARG A 74 -21.14 -0.91 0.46
CA ARG A 74 -21.32 -0.98 1.92
C ARG A 74 -20.41 -2.02 2.58
N ASN A 75 -20.33 -3.22 2.01
CA ASN A 75 -19.79 -4.41 2.67
C ASN A 75 -18.35 -4.72 2.26
N VAL A 76 -17.48 -3.71 2.32
CA VAL A 76 -16.05 -3.84 1.98
C VAL A 76 -15.38 -4.97 2.79
N PRO A 77 -14.51 -5.79 2.17
CA PRO A 77 -13.72 -6.80 2.89
C PRO A 77 -12.99 -6.23 4.12
N TYR A 78 -12.97 -6.97 5.23
CA TYR A 78 -12.43 -6.47 6.49
C TYR A 78 -10.90 -6.37 6.47
N ARG A 79 -10.26 -7.33 5.80
CA ARG A 79 -8.81 -7.42 5.60
C ARG A 79 -8.54 -7.76 4.14
N VAL A 80 -7.44 -7.22 3.63
CA VAL A 80 -6.98 -7.48 2.27
C VAL A 80 -5.48 -7.73 2.32
N ARG A 81 -5.01 -8.80 1.67
CA ARG A 81 -3.58 -9.01 1.43
C ARG A 81 -3.22 -8.31 0.14
N VAL A 82 -2.24 -7.42 0.21
CA VAL A 82 -1.75 -6.66 -0.93
C VAL A 82 -0.25 -6.82 -1.05
N ARG A 83 0.23 -6.83 -2.29
CA ARG A 83 1.65 -6.71 -2.59
C ARG A 83 1.91 -5.29 -3.05
N LEU A 84 2.84 -4.63 -2.37
CA LEU A 84 3.33 -3.30 -2.71
C LEU A 84 4.67 -3.50 -3.40
N ALA A 85 4.76 -3.12 -4.68
CA ALA A 85 5.99 -3.12 -5.45
C ALA A 85 6.39 -1.68 -5.76
N ARG A 86 7.51 -1.23 -5.22
CA ARG A 86 8.10 0.04 -5.59
C ARG A 86 9.03 -0.17 -6.79
N LYS A 87 8.65 0.37 -7.94
CA LYS A 87 9.36 0.25 -9.22
C LYS A 87 9.93 1.60 -9.66
N THR A 88 11.00 1.55 -10.45
CA THR A 88 11.52 2.72 -11.17
C THR A 88 10.53 3.13 -12.23
N ASN A 89 10.34 4.44 -12.39
CA ASN A 89 9.60 4.97 -13.52
C ASN A 89 10.55 5.15 -14.71
N GLU A 90 10.16 4.64 -15.88
CA GLU A 90 10.92 4.73 -17.13
C GLU A 90 10.48 5.94 -17.98
N ASP A 91 9.37 6.57 -17.60
CA ASP A 91 8.81 7.74 -18.28
C ASP A 91 9.57 9.02 -17.87
N GLU A 92 10.28 9.63 -18.82
CA GLU A 92 11.10 10.83 -18.62
C GLU A 92 10.27 12.07 -18.27
N ASP A 93 8.98 12.12 -18.62
CA ASP A 93 8.10 13.25 -18.34
C ASP A 93 7.58 13.25 -16.88
N SER A 94 7.86 12.20 -16.11
CA SER A 94 7.40 12.08 -14.74
C SER A 94 8.31 12.78 -13.73
N SER A 95 7.76 13.68 -12.93
CA SER A 95 8.48 14.34 -11.83
C SER A 95 8.93 13.37 -10.70
N HIS A 96 8.55 12.09 -10.76
CA HIS A 96 8.83 11.10 -9.72
C HIS A 96 9.60 9.90 -10.26
N LYS A 97 10.82 9.69 -9.76
CA LYS A 97 11.70 8.55 -10.11
C LYS A 97 11.11 7.17 -9.79
N PHE A 98 10.24 7.07 -8.78
CA PHE A 98 9.65 5.81 -8.34
C PHE A 98 8.13 5.91 -8.24
N TYR A 99 7.44 4.85 -8.65
CA TYR A 99 6.03 4.65 -8.37
C TYR A 99 5.82 3.37 -7.56
N THR A 100 4.71 3.30 -6.83
CA THR A 100 4.30 2.06 -6.15
C THR A 100 3.11 1.44 -6.88
N LEU A 101 3.27 0.21 -7.36
CA LEU A 101 2.19 -0.62 -7.84
C LEU A 101 1.62 -1.44 -6.69
N VAL A 102 0.30 -1.39 -6.50
CA VAL A 102 -0.42 -2.15 -5.48
C VAL A 102 -1.21 -3.25 -6.17
N THR A 103 -0.84 -4.50 -5.94
CA THR A 103 -1.52 -5.67 -6.51
C THR A 103 -2.26 -6.47 -5.43
N TYR A 104 -3.32 -7.17 -5.85
CA TYR A 104 -4.08 -8.05 -4.97
C TYR A 104 -3.39 -9.42 -4.85
N VAL A 105 -3.27 -9.91 -3.62
CA VAL A 105 -2.80 -11.28 -3.36
C VAL A 105 -3.98 -12.08 -2.82
N PRO A 106 -4.50 -13.06 -3.59
CA PRO A 106 -5.53 -13.96 -3.09
C PRO A 106 -5.04 -14.68 -1.84
N CYS A 107 -5.80 -14.59 -0.75
CA CYS A 107 -5.50 -15.26 0.51
C CYS A 107 -6.77 -15.87 1.08
N THR A 108 -6.73 -17.16 1.38
CA THR A 108 -7.84 -17.87 2.03
C THR A 108 -7.90 -17.58 3.53
N ASN A 109 -6.74 -17.46 4.19
CA ASN A 109 -6.62 -17.20 5.62
C ASN A 109 -5.64 -16.05 5.92
N PHE A 110 -5.96 -15.21 6.90
CA PHE A 110 -5.12 -14.09 7.36
C PHE A 110 -4.39 -14.36 8.68
N LYS A 111 -4.62 -15.51 9.32
CA LYS A 111 -3.98 -15.87 10.59
C LYS A 111 -2.48 -16.13 10.37
N GLY A 112 -1.63 -15.54 11.20
CA GLY A 112 -0.18 -15.71 11.13
C GLY A 112 0.51 -15.04 9.93
N GLN A 113 -0.23 -14.36 9.05
CA GLN A 113 0.36 -13.69 7.89
C GLN A 113 1.07 -12.40 8.30
N GLN A 114 2.39 -12.50 8.47
CA GLN A 114 3.27 -11.37 8.74
C GLN A 114 3.62 -10.59 7.46
N ILE A 115 4.38 -9.51 7.61
CA ILE A 115 4.92 -8.74 6.50
C ILE A 115 6.05 -9.56 5.89
N ILE A 116 5.99 -9.79 4.58
CA ILE A 116 6.98 -10.61 3.86
C ILE A 116 7.66 -9.72 2.83
N ASN A 117 8.99 -9.75 2.77
CA ASN A 117 9.72 -9.20 1.62
C ASN A 117 9.65 -10.24 0.51
N VAL A 118 9.11 -9.85 -0.64
CA VAL A 118 9.04 -10.72 -1.81
C VAL A 118 10.14 -10.27 -2.74
N GLU A 119 11.00 -11.20 -3.14
CA GLU A 119 11.94 -10.94 -4.23
C GLU A 119 11.13 -10.89 -5.52
N SER A 120 11.21 -9.76 -6.22
CA SER A 120 10.70 -9.73 -7.59
C SER A 120 11.62 -10.63 -8.41
N ALA A 121 11.13 -11.78 -8.87
CA ALA A 121 11.78 -12.46 -9.97
C ALA A 121 11.74 -11.49 -11.16
N GLU A 122 12.91 -11.06 -11.61
CA GLU A 122 13.07 -10.32 -12.86
C GLU A 122 12.53 -11.15 -14.03
#